data_AF-A0A6G6IZK5-F1
#
_entry.id   AF-A0A6G6IZK5-F1
#
_cell.length_a   1.000
_cell.length_b   1.000
_cell.length_c   1.000
_cell.angle_alpha   90.00
_cell.angle_beta   90.00
_cell.angle_gamma   90.00
#
_symmetry.space_group_name_H-M   'P 1'
#
loop_
_entity.id
_entity.type
_entity.pdbx_description
1 polymer ?
#
loop_
_entity_poly.entity_id
_entity_poly.type
_entity_poly.pdbx_seq_one_letter_code
_entity_poly.pdbx_strand_id
1 'polypeptide(L)'
;MCATLISMQFRLALSLTDLYYWPEDGADPALLREWREIIGLLRLDESRIATLYDLYFDRTPTGQGDVYAFVSSHQPESLLVFDLYRDLTDQLDIVTVGVCAPADAVLQVKPLLRSAFDQASCQILYEEGNILQRVQQMIDPRSYPKSFGNGAFLQQLLFNE
;
A
#
# COMPACT_ATOMS: atom_id res chain seq x y z
N MET A 1 -8.41 -8.56 9.60
CA MET A 1 -8.42 -10.02 9.83
C MET A 1 -8.30 -10.70 8.46
N CYS A 2 -7.07 -10.97 7.99
CA CYS A 2 -6.80 -11.57 6.66
C CYS A 2 -6.24 -12.99 6.85
N ALA A 3 -7.07 -13.89 7.41
CA ALA A 3 -6.69 -15.26 7.78
C ALA A 3 -7.63 -16.32 7.16
N THR A 4 -8.18 -16.06 5.98
CA THR A 4 -8.88 -17.10 5.20
C THR A 4 -7.86 -17.77 4.28
N LEU A 5 -7.77 -19.11 4.36
CA LEU A 5 -6.87 -20.02 3.65
C LEU A 5 -6.90 -19.95 2.09
N ILE A 6 -7.68 -19.03 1.54
CA ILE A 6 -7.99 -18.91 0.11
C ILE A 6 -7.42 -17.61 -0.50
N SER A 7 -6.93 -16.68 0.32
CA SER A 7 -6.30 -15.43 -0.15
C SER A 7 -4.78 -15.60 -0.40
N MET A 8 -4.24 -14.88 -1.39
CA MET A 8 -2.80 -14.78 -1.62
C MET A 8 -2.31 -13.39 -1.22
N GLN A 9 -1.15 -13.36 -0.57
CA GLN A 9 -0.53 -12.12 -0.10
C GLN A 9 0.65 -11.73 -0.98
N PHE A 10 0.77 -10.42 -1.20
CA PHE A 10 1.88 -9.81 -1.90
C PHE A 10 2.47 -8.70 -1.06
N ARG A 11 3.78 -8.49 -1.19
CA ARG A 11 4.48 -7.35 -0.60
C ARG A 11 5.38 -6.72 -1.65
N LEU A 12 5.26 -5.41 -1.78
CA LEU A 12 6.10 -4.60 -2.65
C LEU A 12 6.79 -3.51 -1.83
N ALA A 13 8.00 -3.14 -2.24
CA ALA A 13 8.63 -1.89 -1.84
C ALA A 13 9.06 -1.14 -3.10
N LEU A 14 8.59 0.10 -3.23
CA LEU A 14 8.71 0.96 -4.40
C LEU A 14 8.50 2.43 -3.99
N SER A 15 8.85 3.38 -4.85
CA SER A 15 8.57 4.80 -4.59
C SER A 15 7.07 5.05 -4.61
N LEU A 16 6.54 5.86 -3.69
CA LEU A 16 5.13 6.25 -3.74
C LEU A 16 4.77 6.96 -5.06
N THR A 17 5.73 7.66 -5.69
CA THR A 17 5.50 8.30 -6.99
C THR A 17 5.21 7.28 -8.11
N ASP A 18 5.68 6.03 -7.97
CA ASP A 18 5.42 4.95 -8.94
C ASP A 18 3.97 4.40 -8.85
N LEU A 19 3.12 5.01 -8.03
CA LEU A 19 1.67 4.79 -8.07
C LEU A 19 0.96 5.71 -9.06
N TYR A 20 1.57 6.83 -9.42
CA TYR A 20 0.90 7.95 -10.03
C TYR A 20 1.54 8.35 -11.37
N TYR A 21 0.75 9.05 -12.18
CA TYR A 21 1.23 9.80 -13.33
C TYR A 21 0.56 11.18 -13.35
N TRP A 22 1.21 12.11 -14.06
CA TRP A 22 0.67 13.45 -14.30
C TRP A 22 0.11 13.48 -15.72
N PRO A 23 -1.22 13.59 -15.90
CA PRO A 23 -1.82 13.62 -17.23
C PRO A 23 -1.35 14.82 -18.04
N GLU A 24 -1.18 15.96 -17.37
CA GLU A 24 -0.80 17.26 -17.95
C GLU A 24 -0.01 18.06 -16.90
N ASP A 25 0.75 19.05 -17.35
CA ASP A 25 1.52 19.94 -16.45
C ASP A 25 0.57 20.74 -15.54
N GLY A 26 0.77 20.60 -14.22
CA GLY A 26 -0.03 21.29 -13.20
C GLY A 26 -1.37 20.63 -12.88
N ALA A 27 -1.67 19.47 -13.47
CA ALA A 27 -2.80 18.65 -13.05
C ALA A 27 -2.51 17.87 -11.75
N ASP A 28 -3.57 17.50 -11.03
CA ASP A 28 -3.46 16.60 -9.89
C ASP A 28 -2.97 15.21 -10.35
N PRO A 29 -2.17 14.50 -9.52
CA PRO A 29 -1.68 13.17 -9.87
C PRO A 29 -2.83 12.17 -9.95
N ALA A 30 -2.81 11.36 -11.01
CA ALA A 30 -3.76 10.27 -11.21
C ALA A 30 -3.07 8.92 -11.01
N LEU A 31 -3.79 7.93 -10.48
CA LEU A 31 -3.24 6.59 -10.33
C LEU A 31 -2.94 5.95 -11.68
N LEU A 32 -1.79 5.30 -11.81
CA LEU A 32 -1.45 4.50 -12.99
C LEU A 32 -2.48 3.39 -13.21
N ARG A 33 -2.63 2.99 -14.47
CA ARG A 33 -3.63 2.01 -14.91
C ARG A 33 -3.55 0.72 -14.09
N GLU A 34 -2.37 0.17 -13.89
CA GLU A 34 -2.14 -1.06 -13.14
C GLU A 34 -2.73 -0.97 -11.72
N TRP A 35 -2.49 0.14 -11.01
CA TRP A 35 -3.02 0.36 -9.67
C TRP A 35 -4.53 0.52 -9.67
N ARG A 36 -5.10 1.25 -10.64
CA ARG A 36 -6.56 1.38 -10.78
C ARG A 36 -7.23 0.03 -11.03
N GLU A 37 -6.64 -0.80 -11.87
CA GLU A 37 -7.14 -2.16 -12.14
C GLU A 37 -7.05 -3.05 -10.90
N ILE A 38 -5.93 -3.01 -10.16
CA ILE A 38 -5.78 -3.73 -8.89
C ILE A 38 -6.85 -3.30 -7.89
N ILE A 39 -7.06 -2.00 -7.72
CA ILE A 39 -8.07 -1.43 -6.82
C ILE A 39 -9.48 -1.89 -7.19
N GLY A 40 -9.80 -1.88 -8.49
CA GLY A 40 -11.08 -2.36 -9.01
C GLY A 40 -11.29 -3.86 -8.75
N LEU A 41 -10.27 -4.68 -8.98
CA LEU A 41 -10.30 -6.12 -8.72
C LEU A 41 -10.45 -6.43 -7.23
N LEU A 42 -9.84 -5.62 -6.36
CA LEU A 42 -9.98 -5.72 -4.91
C LEU A 42 -11.26 -5.07 -4.37
N ARG A 43 -12.07 -4.44 -5.24
CA ARG A 43 -13.32 -3.74 -4.88
C ARG A 43 -13.11 -2.70 -3.78
N LEU A 44 -12.07 -1.88 -3.94
CA LEU A 44 -11.72 -0.79 -3.06
C LEU A 44 -12.11 0.56 -3.68
N ASP A 45 -12.23 1.59 -2.84
CA ASP A 45 -12.53 2.95 -3.28
C ASP A 45 -11.25 3.65 -3.79
N GLU A 46 -11.16 3.81 -5.12
CA GLU A 46 -10.05 4.49 -5.81
C GLU A 46 -9.82 5.92 -5.27
N SER A 47 -10.89 6.65 -4.97
CA SER A 47 -10.80 8.06 -4.55
C SER A 47 -10.04 8.23 -3.24
N ARG A 48 -10.13 7.25 -2.34
CA ARG A 48 -9.45 7.30 -1.05
C ARG A 48 -7.97 6.96 -1.17
N ILE A 49 -7.61 6.08 -2.09
CA ILE A 49 -6.21 5.72 -2.33
C ILE A 49 -5.51 6.84 -3.11
N ALA A 50 -6.23 7.52 -4.01
CA ALA A 50 -5.71 8.68 -4.72
C ALA A 50 -5.21 9.78 -3.75
N THR A 51 -5.88 9.96 -2.60
CA THR A 51 -5.49 10.97 -1.59
C THR A 51 -4.18 10.67 -0.85
N LEU A 52 -3.59 9.48 -1.01
CA LEU A 52 -2.31 9.15 -0.36
C LEU A 52 -1.16 10.03 -0.83
N TYR A 53 -1.22 10.55 -2.06
CA TYR A 53 -0.21 11.47 -2.58
C TYR A 53 -0.12 12.73 -1.71
N ASP A 54 -1.20 13.50 -1.61
CA ASP A 54 -1.25 14.74 -0.82
C ASP A 54 -0.93 14.47 0.65
N LEU A 55 -1.44 13.35 1.17
CA LEU A 55 -1.16 12.95 2.54
C LEU A 55 0.34 12.75 2.77
N TYR A 56 1.03 12.03 1.90
CA TYR A 56 2.44 11.70 2.05
C TYR A 56 3.34 12.90 1.78
N PHE A 57 3.13 13.60 0.66
CA PHE A 57 4.02 14.68 0.23
C PHE A 57 3.75 16.00 0.94
N ASP A 58 2.49 16.37 1.14
CA ASP A 58 2.13 17.70 1.66
C ASP A 58 1.86 17.72 3.16
N ARG A 59 1.38 16.59 3.72
CA ARG A 59 0.87 16.56 5.10
C ARG A 59 1.73 15.77 6.08
N THR A 60 2.58 14.88 5.60
CA THR A 60 3.38 13.99 6.46
C THR A 60 4.83 14.49 6.55
N PRO A 61 5.29 14.96 7.73
CA PRO A 61 6.68 15.34 7.91
C PRO A 61 7.63 14.14 7.81
N THR A 62 8.88 14.38 7.43
CA THR A 62 9.94 13.36 7.52
C THR A 62 10.10 12.88 8.97
N GLY A 63 10.32 11.58 9.15
CA GLY A 63 10.35 10.91 10.46
C GLY A 63 8.96 10.57 11.03
N GLN A 64 7.90 10.71 10.23
CA GLN A 64 6.52 10.39 10.58
C GLN A 64 5.83 9.62 9.46
N GLY A 65 4.63 9.11 9.73
CA GLY A 65 3.76 8.48 8.75
C GLY A 65 3.07 7.24 9.32
N ASP A 66 1.77 7.15 9.06
CA ASP A 66 0.92 6.07 9.54
C ASP A 66 0.81 4.92 8.52
N VAL A 67 0.26 3.80 8.98
CA VAL A 67 -0.11 2.68 8.11
C VAL A 67 -1.58 2.81 7.74
N TYR A 68 -1.88 2.81 6.44
CA TYR A 68 -3.24 2.95 5.91
C TYR A 68 -3.69 1.65 5.28
N ALA A 69 -4.72 1.02 5.86
CA ALA A 69 -5.32 -0.21 5.39
C ALA A 69 -6.69 0.06 4.74
N PHE A 70 -6.81 -0.26 3.46
CA PHE A 70 -8.03 -0.17 2.67
C PHE A 70 -8.63 -1.57 2.56
N VAL A 71 -9.86 -1.74 3.02
CA VAL A 71 -10.56 -3.02 3.04
C VAL A 71 -11.85 -2.92 2.24
N SER A 72 -12.24 -3.99 1.54
CA SER A 72 -13.51 -3.98 0.84
C SER A 72 -14.66 -4.32 1.77
N SER A 73 -15.70 -3.50 1.77
CA SER A 73 -16.97 -3.78 2.45
C SER A 73 -17.72 -4.97 1.84
N HIS A 74 -17.43 -5.32 0.59
CA HIS A 74 -18.09 -6.40 -0.15
C HIS A 74 -17.27 -7.70 -0.19
N GLN A 75 -15.95 -7.61 0.04
CA GLN A 75 -15.04 -8.75 -0.04
C GLN A 75 -13.98 -8.63 1.07
N PRO A 76 -14.24 -9.12 2.30
CA PRO A 76 -13.40 -8.88 3.48
C PRO A 76 -11.95 -9.40 3.39
N GLU A 77 -11.67 -10.26 2.41
CA GLU A 77 -10.35 -10.80 2.11
C GLU A 77 -9.49 -9.83 1.27
N SER A 78 -10.14 -8.89 0.58
CA SER A 78 -9.48 -7.88 -0.23
C SER A 78 -8.92 -6.78 0.68
N LEU A 79 -7.62 -6.61 0.61
CA LEU A 79 -6.88 -5.61 1.36
C LEU A 79 -5.81 -4.99 0.47
N LEU A 80 -5.70 -3.67 0.56
CA LEU A 80 -4.51 -2.94 0.14
C LEU A 80 -4.03 -2.11 1.32
N VAL A 81 -2.77 -2.25 1.72
CA VAL A 81 -2.21 -1.57 2.88
C VAL A 81 -0.89 -0.88 2.51
N PHE A 82 -0.71 0.35 3.00
CA PHE A 82 0.48 1.17 2.77
C PHE A 82 1.13 1.54 4.11
N ASP A 83 2.41 1.22 4.27
CA ASP A 83 3.27 1.79 5.32
C ASP A 83 3.90 3.06 4.75
N LEU A 84 3.42 4.23 5.20
CA LEU A 84 3.80 5.54 4.68
C LEU A 84 4.81 6.27 5.56
N TYR A 85 5.50 5.55 6.45
CA TYR A 85 6.54 6.13 7.29
C TYR A 85 7.67 6.70 6.43
N ARG A 86 7.90 8.01 6.53
CA ARG A 86 8.97 8.74 5.84
C ARG A 86 10.27 8.60 6.61
N ASP A 87 11.15 7.69 6.19
CA ASP A 87 12.45 7.54 6.85
C ASP A 87 13.32 8.81 6.70
N LEU A 88 14.13 9.11 7.72
CA LEU A 88 14.97 10.31 7.77
C LEU A 88 16.06 10.32 6.69
N THR A 89 16.41 9.15 6.18
CA THR A 89 17.48 8.95 5.20
C THR A 89 16.98 8.52 3.83
N ASP A 90 15.68 8.25 3.71
CA ASP A 90 15.09 7.84 2.45
C ASP A 90 14.85 9.06 1.54
N GLN A 91 15.54 9.05 0.41
CA GLN A 91 15.46 10.08 -0.62
C GLN A 91 14.61 9.63 -1.82
N LEU A 92 14.15 8.38 -1.83
CA LEU A 92 13.42 7.77 -2.94
C LEU A 92 11.93 7.58 -2.63
N ASP A 93 11.46 8.11 -1.51
CA ASP A 93 10.07 8.03 -1.06
C ASP A 93 9.51 6.60 -1.08
N ILE A 94 10.32 5.65 -0.61
CA ILE A 94 10.04 4.23 -0.63
C ILE A 94 8.95 3.91 0.41
N VAL A 95 7.86 3.35 -0.08
CA VAL A 95 6.77 2.85 0.75
C VAL A 95 6.69 1.33 0.67
N THR A 96 6.21 0.70 1.75
CA THR A 96 5.86 -0.73 1.70
C THR A 96 4.38 -0.86 1.40
N VAL A 97 4.07 -1.63 0.36
CA VAL A 97 2.70 -1.97 -0.03
C VAL A 97 2.45 -3.44 0.28
N GLY A 98 1.38 -3.72 1.02
CA GLY A 98 0.87 -5.07 1.24
C GLY A 98 -0.46 -5.25 0.52
N VAL A 99 -0.66 -6.42 -0.08
CA VAL A 99 -1.91 -6.78 -0.75
C VAL A 99 -2.38 -8.13 -0.23
N CYS A 100 -3.65 -8.24 0.17
CA CYS A 100 -4.34 -9.53 0.22
C CYS A 100 -5.30 -9.58 -0.96
N ALA A 101 -5.12 -10.53 -1.87
CA ALA A 101 -6.02 -10.78 -2.98
C ALA A 101 -6.87 -12.03 -2.70
N PRO A 102 -8.20 -11.97 -2.86
CA PRO A 102 -9.09 -13.14 -2.78
C PRO A 102 -8.84 -14.08 -3.95
N ALA A 103 -9.09 -15.39 -3.79
CA ALA A 103 -8.72 -16.40 -4.80
C ALA A 103 -9.24 -16.12 -6.21
N ASP A 104 -10.45 -15.57 -6.33
CA ASP A 104 -11.07 -15.24 -7.61
C ASP A 104 -10.38 -14.08 -8.34
N ALA A 105 -9.65 -13.23 -7.60
CA ALA A 105 -8.90 -12.10 -8.15
C ALA A 105 -7.39 -12.38 -8.32
N VAL A 106 -6.81 -13.38 -7.64
CA VAL A 106 -5.35 -13.64 -7.62
C VAL A 106 -4.74 -13.72 -9.02
N LEU A 107 -5.38 -14.46 -9.94
CA LEU A 107 -4.86 -14.65 -11.31
C LEU A 107 -4.80 -13.35 -12.13
N GLN A 108 -5.57 -12.34 -11.75
CA GLN A 108 -5.60 -11.03 -12.40
C GLN A 108 -4.71 -10.02 -11.66
N VAL A 109 -4.75 -10.01 -10.33
CA VAL A 109 -3.97 -9.09 -9.48
C VAL A 109 -2.47 -9.36 -9.58
N LYS A 110 -2.05 -10.64 -9.58
CA LYS A 110 -0.64 -11.03 -9.63
C LYS A 110 0.13 -10.42 -10.82
N PRO A 111 -0.29 -10.59 -12.09
CA PRO A 111 0.44 -10.02 -13.22
C PRO A 111 0.42 -8.48 -13.20
N LEU A 112 -0.64 -7.85 -12.70
CA LEU A 112 -0.69 -6.39 -12.55
C LEU A 112 0.32 -5.89 -11.53
N LEU A 113 0.41 -6.53 -10.35
CA LEU A 113 1.40 -6.18 -9.34
C LEU A 113 2.83 -6.41 -9.84
N ARG A 114 3.05 -7.49 -10.62
CA ARG A 114 4.36 -7.73 -11.23
C ARG A 114 4.70 -6.65 -12.25
N SER A 115 3.75 -6.29 -13.11
CA SER A 115 3.89 -5.23 -14.11
C SER A 115 4.17 -3.87 -13.46
N ALA A 116 3.43 -3.52 -12.39
CA ALA A 116 3.65 -2.29 -11.64
C ALA A 116 5.06 -2.25 -11.03
N PHE A 117 5.51 -3.36 -10.43
CA PHE A 117 6.87 -3.47 -9.91
C PHE A 117 7.93 -3.35 -11.00
N ASP A 118 7.76 -4.04 -12.13
CA ASP A 118 8.73 -4.03 -13.24
C ASP A 118 8.88 -2.66 -13.90
N GLN A 119 7.85 -1.82 -13.84
CA GLN A 119 7.85 -0.47 -14.38
C GLN A 119 8.25 0.61 -13.35
N ALA A 120 8.34 0.25 -12.07
CA ALA A 120 8.70 1.18 -11.01
C ALA A 120 10.10 1.76 -11.24
N SER A 121 10.27 3.04 -10.94
CA SER A 121 11.57 3.72 -11.01
C SER A 121 12.61 3.06 -10.09
N CYS A 122 12.16 2.48 -8.97
CA CYS A 122 12.98 1.66 -8.09
C CYS A 122 12.32 0.31 -7.73
N GLN A 123 13.01 -0.77 -8.07
CA GLN A 123 12.56 -2.16 -7.87
C GLN A 123 13.17 -2.74 -6.58
N ILE A 124 12.71 -2.26 -5.41
CA ILE A 124 13.36 -2.60 -4.13
C ILE A 124 13.00 -4.02 -3.67
N LEU A 125 11.71 -4.36 -3.67
CA LEU A 125 11.25 -5.67 -3.21
C LEU A 125 9.95 -6.10 -3.88
N TYR A 126 9.87 -7.38 -4.23
CA TYR A 126 8.63 -8.08 -4.56
C TYR A 126 8.61 -9.45 -3.89
N GLU A 127 7.58 -9.72 -3.10
CA GLU A 127 7.33 -11.02 -2.47
C GLU A 127 5.89 -11.45 -2.67
N GLU A 128 5.67 -12.76 -2.77
CA GLU A 128 4.35 -13.37 -2.85
C GLU A 128 4.30 -14.64 -2.00
N GLY A 129 3.14 -14.94 -1.44
CA GLY A 129 2.94 -16.15 -0.65
C GLY A 129 1.54 -16.24 -0.06
N ASN A 130 1.20 -17.40 0.50
CA ASN A 130 -0.11 -17.57 1.14
C ASN A 130 -0.22 -16.72 2.41
N ILE A 131 0.88 -16.58 3.15
CA ILE A 131 0.97 -15.75 4.35
C ILE A 131 2.34 -15.08 4.35
N LEU A 132 2.37 -13.75 4.29
CA LEU A 132 3.59 -12.97 4.43
C LEU A 132 3.60 -12.32 5.81
N GLN A 133 4.56 -12.70 6.64
CA GLN A 133 4.65 -12.23 8.03
C GLN A 133 4.66 -10.69 8.12
N ARG A 134 5.35 -10.01 7.20
CA ARG A 134 5.43 -8.56 7.19
C ARG A 134 4.06 -7.91 6.90
N VAL A 135 3.28 -8.47 5.98
CA VAL A 135 1.90 -8.01 5.70
C VAL A 135 1.02 -8.23 6.93
N GLN A 136 1.12 -9.39 7.59
CA GLN A 136 0.39 -9.66 8.82
C GLN A 136 0.71 -8.67 9.94
N GLN A 137 1.98 -8.31 10.12
CA GLN A 137 2.39 -7.30 11.09
C GLN A 137 1.83 -5.91 10.76
N MET A 138 1.79 -5.54 9.48
CA MET A 138 1.26 -4.25 9.04
C MET A 138 -0.22 -4.10 9.41
N ILE A 139 -0.99 -5.19 9.41
CA ILE A 139 -2.44 -5.15 9.61
C ILE A 139 -2.90 -5.66 10.99
N ASP A 140 -1.97 -6.05 11.87
CA ASP A 140 -2.30 -6.50 13.23
C ASP A 140 -2.43 -5.28 14.15
N PRO A 141 -3.64 -4.93 14.62
CA PRO A 141 -3.83 -3.76 15.49
C PRO A 141 -3.04 -3.84 16.80
N ARG A 142 -2.68 -5.04 17.26
CA ARG A 142 -1.88 -5.23 18.48
C ARG A 142 -0.42 -4.80 18.30
N SER A 143 0.02 -4.62 17.06
CA SER A 143 1.36 -4.10 16.74
C SER A 143 1.41 -2.57 16.83
N TYR A 144 0.29 -1.90 17.11
CA TYR A 144 0.15 -0.45 17.13
C TYR A 144 -0.36 0.06 18.49
N PRO A 145 0.02 1.28 18.91
CA PRO A 145 0.91 2.19 18.21
C PRO A 145 2.38 1.72 18.21
N LYS A 146 3.08 1.90 17.09
CA LYS A 146 4.49 1.52 16.94
C LYS A 146 5.39 2.74 17.14
N SER A 147 6.39 2.60 18.00
CA SER A 147 7.30 3.69 18.35
C SER A 147 8.49 3.79 17.39
N PHE A 148 8.80 5.00 16.95
CA PHE A 148 9.98 5.35 16.16
C PHE A 148 10.80 6.45 16.83
N GLY A 149 12.09 6.54 16.49
CA GLY A 149 12.99 7.59 16.99
C GLY A 149 13.06 7.68 18.52
N ASN A 150 13.16 6.53 19.21
CA ASN A 150 13.14 6.44 20.68
C ASN A 150 11.87 7.02 21.35
N GLY A 151 10.71 6.97 20.68
CA GLY A 151 9.46 7.50 21.23
C GLY A 151 9.04 8.86 20.70
N ALA A 152 9.81 9.45 19.78
CA ALA A 152 9.48 10.75 19.19
C ALA A 152 8.21 10.71 18.32
N PHE A 153 7.93 9.56 17.70
CA PHE A 153 6.73 9.34 16.89
C PHE A 153 6.07 8.01 17.22
N LEU A 154 4.73 8.00 17.17
CA LEU A 154 3.88 6.83 17.40
C LEU A 154 3.03 6.59 16.15
N GLN A 155 3.51 5.69 15.31
CA GLN A 155 2.81 5.25 14.11
C GLN A 155 1.51 4.54 14.49
N GLN A 156 0.42 4.89 13.82
CA GLN A 156 -0.89 4.28 13.95
C GLN A 156 -1.20 3.37 12.76
N LEU A 157 -2.16 2.46 12.96
CA LEU A 157 -2.83 1.73 11.89
C LEU A 157 -4.23 2.32 11.71
N LEU A 158 -4.51 2.81 10.52
CA LEU A 158 -5.76 3.48 10.15
C LEU A 158 -6.51 2.63 9.13
N PHE A 159 -7.74 2.23 9.47
CA PHE A 159 -8.62 1.50 8.58
C PHE A 159 -9.51 2.46 7.80
N ASN A 160 -9.50 2.29 6.49
CA ASN A 160 -10.30 3.04 5.54
C ASN A 160 -11.32 2.07 4.90
N GLU A 161 -12.55 2.04 5.43
CA GLU A 161 -13.72 1.30 4.89
C GLU A 161 -14.54 2.08 3.87
#